data_AF-U6RTN3-F1
#
_entry.id   AF-U6RTN3-F1
#
_cell.length_a   1.000
_cell.length_b   1.000
_cell.length_c   1.000
_cell.angle_alpha   90.00
_cell.angle_beta   90.00
_cell.angle_gamma   90.00
#
_symmetry.space_group_name_H-M   'P 1'
#
loop_
_entity.id
_entity.type
_entity.pdbx_description
1 polymer ?
#
loop_
_entity_poly.entity_id
_entity_poly.type
_entity_poly.pdbx_seq_one_letter_code
_entity_poly.pdbx_strand_id
1 'polypeptide(L)' 'MKPNNPFLVYGYHSPTYFCDRETETQKIISALNNERNLTLIAPRRMGKTGLIKNVFHNMAEQEKKYSAFIWTSTLPVTS' A
#
# COMPACT_ATOMS: atom_id res chain seq x y z
N MET A 1 -12.46 -9.02 9.91
CA MET A 1 -13.82 -9.37 9.45
C MET A 1 -13.76 -9.66 7.95
N LYS A 2 -14.31 -10.80 7.50
CA LYS A 2 -14.39 -11.13 6.07
C LYS A 2 -15.43 -10.20 5.40
N PRO A 3 -15.12 -9.55 4.26
CA PRO A 3 -16.13 -8.82 3.51
C PRO A 3 -17.17 -9.80 2.96
N ASN A 4 -18.45 -9.43 3.02
CA ASN A 4 -19.56 -10.22 2.49
C ASN A 4 -19.62 -10.20 0.95
N ASN A 5 -18.81 -9.33 0.32
CA ASN A 5 -18.65 -9.21 -1.12
C ASN A 5 -17.21 -9.63 -1.50
N PRO A 6 -17.02 -10.63 -2.38
CA PRO A 6 -15.70 -11.04 -2.86
C PRO A 6 -15.03 -9.96 -3.74
N PHE A 7 -15.80 -8.99 -4.25
CA PHE A 7 -15.29 -7.82 -4.96
C PHE A 7 -15.23 -6.62 -4.00
N LEU A 8 -14.02 -6.23 -3.63
CA LEU A 8 -13.78 -5.01 -2.85
C LEU A 8 -14.09 -3.78 -3.71
N VAL A 9 -15.28 -3.21 -3.52
CA VAL A 9 -15.73 -2.02 -4.26
C VAL A 9 -14.89 -0.78 -3.89
N TYR A 10 -14.37 -0.71 -2.66
CA TYR A 10 -13.47 0.35 -2.20
C TYR A 10 -12.50 -0.12 -1.10
N GLY A 11 -11.27 0.38 -1.12
CA GLY A 11 -10.33 0.30 0.01
C GLY A 11 -9.34 -0.86 -0.03
N TYR A 12 -8.55 -0.97 1.04
CA TYR A 12 -7.60 -2.06 1.32
C TYR A 12 -8.10 -2.81 2.56
N HIS A 13 -8.29 -4.13 2.46
CA HIS A 13 -8.80 -4.96 3.56
C HIS A 13 -7.71 -5.81 4.19
N SER A 14 -6.97 -6.57 3.39
CA SER A 14 -5.83 -7.38 3.83
C SER A 14 -4.96 -7.78 2.64
N PRO A 15 -3.71 -8.24 2.87
CA PRO A 15 -2.81 -8.66 1.79
C PRO A 15 -3.43 -9.77 0.93
N THR A 16 -4.25 -10.64 1.54
CA THR A 16 -4.94 -11.75 0.86
C THR A 16 -5.93 -11.32 -0.22
N TYR A 17 -6.40 -10.05 -0.21
CA TYR A 17 -7.26 -9.50 -1.26
C TYR A 17 -6.53 -8.49 -2.15
N PHE A 18 -5.22 -8.32 -1.97
CA PHE A 18 -4.40 -7.41 -2.76
C PHE A 18 -3.55 -8.21 -3.76
N CYS A 19 -4.16 -8.55 -4.90
CA CYS A 19 -3.54 -9.37 -5.93
C CYS A 19 -2.56 -8.58 -6.82
N ASP A 20 -1.64 -9.30 -7.47
CA ASP A 20 -0.81 -8.86 -8.61
C ASP A 20 0.25 -7.76 -8.38
N ARG A 21 0.69 -7.50 -7.15
CA ARG A 21 1.76 -6.51 -6.87
C ARG A 21 2.77 -6.95 -5.81
N GLU A 22 3.02 -8.24 -5.69
CA GLU A 22 4.00 -8.78 -4.72
C GLU A 22 5.41 -8.28 -4.99
N THR A 23 5.89 -8.35 -6.24
CA THR A 23 7.22 -7.86 -6.62
C THR A 23 7.39 -6.36 -6.38
N GLU A 24 6.36 -5.56 -6.67
CA GLU A 24 6.38 -4.12 -6.43
C GLU A 24 6.38 -3.80 -4.93
N THR A 25 5.59 -4.53 -4.14
CA THR A 25 5.58 -4.46 -2.67
C THR A 25 6.97 -4.75 -2.11
N GLN A 26 7.63 -5.83 -2.55
CA GLN A 26 8.98 -6.19 -2.08
C GLN A 26 10.04 -5.14 -2.46
N LYS A 27 9.95 -4.55 -3.66
CA LYS A 27 10.85 -3.46 -4.06
C LYS A 27 10.71 -2.24 -3.17
N ILE A 28 9.47 -1.87 -2.82
CA ILE A 28 9.20 -0.74 -1.93
C ILE A 28 9.74 -1.04 -0.53
N ILE A 29 9.44 -2.22 0.04
CA ILE A 29 9.94 -2.63 1.36
C ILE A 29 11.48 -2.60 1.39
N SER A 30 12.13 -3.21 0.39
CA SER A 30 13.58 -3.22 0.28
C SER A 30 14.16 -1.80 0.20
N ALA A 31 13.54 -0.91 -0.56
CA ALA A 31 14.01 0.48 -0.64
C ALA A 31 13.78 1.27 0.65
N LEU A 32 12.66 1.06 1.36
CA LEU A 32 12.40 1.68 2.66
C LEU A 32 13.38 1.19 3.74
N ASN A 33 13.69 -0.10 3.77
CA ASN A 33 14.68 -0.68 4.70
C ASN A 33 16.11 -0.17 4.44
N ASN A 34 16.39 0.29 3.23
CA ASN A 34 17.66 0.93 2.85
C ASN A 34 17.61 2.46 2.98
N GLU A 35 16.61 3.02 3.66
CA GLU A 35 16.42 4.47 3.88
C GLU A 35 16.38 5.28 2.57
N ARG A 36 15.89 4.68 1.47
CA ARG A 36 15.81 5.34 0.16
C ARG A 36 14.49 6.04 -0.03
N ASN A 37 14.56 7.23 -0.63
CA ASN A 37 13.39 7.92 -1.15
C ASN A 37 12.86 7.19 -2.40
N LEU A 38 11.54 7.03 -2.47
CA LEU A 38 10.84 6.38 -3.57
C LEU A 38 9.76 7.29 -4.14
N THR A 39 9.58 7.24 -5.46
CA THR A 39 8.45 7.90 -6.13
C THR A 39 7.60 6.84 -6.81
N LEU A 40 6.32 6.76 -6.43
CA LEU A 40 5.37 5.82 -7.02
C LEU A 40 4.58 6.49 -8.14
N ILE A 41 4.85 6.10 -9.38
CA ILE A 41 4.16 6.61 -10.58
C ILE A 41 3.27 5.50 -11.16
N ALA A 42 1.97 5.77 -11.30
CA ALA A 42 1.04 4.85 -11.97
C ALA A 42 -0.20 5.61 -12.49
N PRO A 43 -0.96 5.05 -13.45
CA PRO A 43 -2.25 5.60 -13.88
C PRO A 43 -3.31 5.76 -12.76
N ARG A 44 -4.36 6.57 -12.99
CA ARG A 44 -5.48 6.75 -12.04
C ARG A 44 -6.19 5.42 -11.79
N ARG A 45 -6.68 5.20 -10.56
CA ARG A 45 -7.39 3.97 -10.12
C ARG A 45 -6.57 2.67 -10.11
N MET A 46 -5.26 2.72 -10.35
CA MET A 46 -4.37 1.54 -10.27
C MET A 46 -4.05 1.05 -8.84
N GLY A 47 -4.80 1.48 -7.83
CA GLY A 47 -4.61 0.97 -6.46
C GLY A 47 -3.35 1.47 -5.73
N LYS A 48 -2.75 2.61 -6.12
CA LYS A 48 -1.55 3.18 -5.45
C LYS A 48 -1.70 3.29 -3.93
N THR A 49 -2.84 3.78 -3.44
CA THR A 49 -3.14 3.87 -2.01
C THR A 49 -3.25 2.48 -1.36
N GLY A 50 -3.79 1.50 -2.08
CA GLY A 50 -3.85 0.11 -1.62
C GLY A 50 -2.46 -0.52 -1.51
N LEU A 51 -1.58 -0.23 -2.48
CA LEU A 51 -0.19 -0.69 -2.47
C LEU A 51 0.58 -0.17 -1.24
N ILE A 52 0.45 1.12 -0.94
CA ILE A 52 1.10 1.73 0.23
C ILE A 52 0.60 1.08 1.52
N LYS A 53 -0.72 0.87 1.65
CA LYS A 53 -1.31 0.19 2.81
C LYS A 53 -0.85 -1.27 2.93
N ASN A 54 -0.71 -1.97 1.80
CA ASN A 54 -0.19 -3.34 1.77
C ASN A 54 1.27 -3.40 2.23
N VAL A 55 2.12 -2.49 1.76
CA VAL A 55 3.51 -2.36 2.20
C VAL A 55 3.57 -2.13 3.71
N PHE A 56 2.78 -1.18 4.25
CA PHE A 56 2.78 -0.89 5.68
C PHE A 56 2.29 -2.08 6.52
N HIS A 57 1.31 -2.83 6.04
CA HIS A 57 0.86 -4.04 6.72
C HIS A 57 1.99 -5.09 6.80
N ASN A 58 2.67 -5.35 5.67
CA ASN A 58 3.78 -6.30 5.64
C ASN A 58 4.94 -5.85 6.54
N MET A 59 5.28 -4.56 6.54
CA MET A 59 6.33 -4.02 7.41
C MET A 59 5.95 -4.12 8.89
N ALA A 60 4.69 -3.87 9.26
CA ALA A 60 4.22 -3.98 10.64
C ALA A 60 4.21 -5.44 11.15
N GLU A 61 3.97 -6.43 10.27
CA GLU A 61 4.09 -7.85 10.62
C GLU A 61 5.55 -8.30 10.76
N GLN A 62 6.45 -7.78 9.93
CA GLN A 62 7.87 -8.13 9.93
C GLN A 62 8.64 -7.44 11.06
N GLU A 63 8.34 -6.16 11.33
CA GLU A 63 8.97 -5.36 12.37
C GLU A 63 7.95 -4.86 13.39
N LYS A 64 8.01 -5.38 14.62
CA LYS A 64 7.25 -4.87 15.78
C LYS A 64 7.73 -3.49 16.27
N LYS A 65 8.42 -2.71 15.42
CA LYS A 65 8.90 -1.37 15.76
C LYS A 65 7.83 -0.33 15.39
N TYR A 66 7.65 0.63 16.29
CA TYR A 66 6.73 1.77 16.14
C TYR A 66 7.08 2.60 14.88
N SER A 67 6.49 2.23 13.76
CA SER A 67 6.61 2.95 12.50
C SER A 67 5.34 3.78 12.30
N ALA A 68 5.47 5.10 12.42
CA ALA A 68 4.39 6.05 12.15
C ALA A 68 4.41 6.40 10.66
N PHE A 69 3.43 5.89 9.91
CA PHE A 69 3.31 6.19 8.49
C PHE A 69 2.34 7.36 8.26
N ILE A 70 2.84 8.48 7.76
CA ILE A 70 2.03 9.66 7.40
C ILE A 70 1.84 9.66 5.88
N TRP A 71 0.58 9.58 5.43
CA TRP A 71 0.22 9.73 4.02
C TRP A 71 -0.61 11.01 3.84
N THR A 72 -0.12 11.95 3.05
CA THR A 72 -0.86 13.17 2.69
C THR A 72 -1.11 13.18 1.18
N SER A 73 -2.34 13.47 0.76
CA SER A 73 -2.67 13.73 -0.64
C SER A 73 -2.64 15.23 -0.88
N THR A 74 -1.67 15.71 -1.65
CA THR A 74 -1.51 17.15 -1.96
C THR A 74 -2.09 17.56 -3.30
N LEU A 75 -2.76 16.67 -4.03
CA LEU A 75 -3.41 17.02 -5.29
C LEU A 75 -4.91 17.28 -5.07
N PRO A 76 -5.45 18.44 -5.49
CA PRO A 76 -6.89 18.56 -5.66
C PRO A 76 -7.30 17.50 -6.68
N VAL A 77 -8.21 16.62 -6.28
CA VAL A 77 -8.88 15.74 -7.24
C VAL A 77 -9.73 16.65 -8.12
N THR A 78 -9.17 17.11 -9.23
CA THR A 78 -9.97 17.72 -10.29
C THR A 78 -10.90 16.64 -10.83
N SER A 79 -12.18 16.85 -10.57
CA SER A 79 -13.31 16.10 -11.10
C SER A 79 -13.37 16.21 -12.61
#